data_AF-F1TBI4-F1
#
_entry.id   AF-F1TBI4-F1
#
_cell.length_a   1.000
_cell.length_b   1.000
_cell.length_c   1.000
_cell.angle_alpha   90.00
_cell.angle_beta   90.00
_cell.angle_gamma   90.00
#
_symmetry.space_group_name_H-M   'P 1'
#
loop_
_entity.id
_entity.type
_entity.pdbx_description
1 polymer ?
#
loop_
_entity_poly.entity_id
_entity_poly.type
_entity_poly.pdbx_seq_one_letter_code
_entity_poly.pdbx_strand_id
1 'polypeptide(L)'
;MDVGSINSKNTFDTARSTSSKVTEDNFEKRLREAAAKGDESQLKEVCHQFESLFISMLFKQMKATVPKSDYLGNDTASDIYKSMLDDQLCEVASQRGIGLGDMMYKQLSKKYKKEDSASVTGGVFDEKK
;
A
#
# COMPACT_ATOMS: atom_id res chain seq x y z
N MET A 1 39.09 23.67 -9.09
CA MET A 1 37.65 23.36 -9.16
C MET A 1 37.54 21.85 -9.20
N ASP A 2 37.23 21.26 -8.05
CA ASP A 2 37.16 19.81 -7.86
C ASP A 2 35.72 19.37 -8.17
N VAL A 3 35.49 18.83 -9.37
CA VAL A 3 34.20 18.26 -9.74
C VAL A 3 34.15 16.84 -9.22
N GLY A 4 33.69 16.73 -7.97
CA GLY A 4 33.52 15.48 -7.26
C GLY A 4 32.79 14.44 -8.11
N SER A 5 33.42 13.27 -8.18
CA SER A 5 32.92 12.03 -8.76
C SER A 5 31.49 11.73 -8.29
N ILE A 6 30.50 12.03 -9.13
CA ILE A 6 29.13 11.56 -8.94
C ILE A 6 29.11 10.11 -9.41
N ASN A 7 29.20 9.19 -8.47
CA ASN A 7 28.96 7.77 -8.68
C ASN A 7 27.49 7.56 -9.11
N SER A 8 27.29 7.54 -10.43
CA SER A 8 26.01 7.45 -11.17
C SER A 8 25.18 6.17 -10.90
N LYS A 9 25.67 5.22 -10.10
CA LYS A 9 25.05 3.89 -9.98
C LYS A 9 23.75 3.82 -9.17
N ASN A 10 23.36 4.87 -8.44
CA ASN A 10 22.22 4.80 -7.49
C ASN A 10 21.12 5.87 -7.70
N THR A 11 21.17 6.65 -8.79
CA THR A 11 20.21 7.77 -8.99
C THR A 11 18.81 7.29 -9.36
N PHE A 12 18.69 6.16 -10.07
CA PHE A 12 17.42 5.56 -10.48
C PHE A 12 16.63 4.95 -9.30
N ASP A 13 17.31 4.23 -8.40
CA ASP A 13 16.70 3.67 -7.19
C ASP A 13 16.26 4.75 -6.20
N THR A 14 17.00 5.86 -6.13
CA THR A 14 16.66 6.99 -5.24
C THR A 14 15.36 7.67 -5.66
N ALA A 15 15.10 7.81 -6.97
CA ALA A 15 13.86 8.38 -7.51
C ALA A 15 12.64 7.44 -7.32
N ARG A 16 12.85 6.12 -7.41
CA ARG A 16 11.80 5.11 -7.14
C ARG A 16 11.46 5.01 -5.64
N SER A 17 12.46 5.16 -4.78
CA SER A 17 12.29 5.14 -3.31
C SER A 17 11.50 6.35 -2.79
N THR A 18 11.75 7.56 -3.31
CA THR A 18 10.93 8.73 -2.98
C THR A 18 9.51 8.61 -3.50
N SER A 19 9.28 8.03 -4.68
CA SER A 19 7.92 7.73 -5.16
C SER A 19 7.17 6.75 -4.25
N SER A 20 7.86 5.77 -3.66
CA SER A 20 7.27 4.79 -2.75
C SER A 20 6.94 5.38 -1.36
N LYS A 21 7.74 6.31 -0.84
CA LYS A 21 7.42 7.02 0.43
C LYS A 21 6.22 7.95 0.28
N VAL A 22 6.08 8.61 -0.88
CA VAL A 22 4.93 9.47 -1.19
C VAL A 22 3.62 8.67 -1.25
N THR A 23 3.66 7.36 -1.50
CA THR A 23 2.43 6.52 -1.48
C THR A 23 1.96 6.15 -0.07
N GLU A 24 2.85 5.99 0.91
CA GLU A 24 2.49 5.57 2.28
C GLU A 24 1.83 6.70 3.08
N ASP A 25 2.42 7.90 3.12
CA ASP A 25 1.86 9.06 3.83
C ASP A 25 0.52 9.53 3.24
N ASN A 26 0.33 9.31 1.93
CA ASN A 26 -0.90 9.66 1.23
C ASN A 26 -2.02 8.63 1.52
N PHE A 27 -1.67 7.37 1.80
CA PHE A 27 -2.66 6.34 2.12
C PHE A 27 -3.39 6.63 3.44
N GLU A 28 -2.66 6.93 4.51
CA GLU A 28 -3.28 7.21 5.82
C GLU A 28 -4.26 8.39 5.74
N LYS A 29 -3.84 9.47 5.06
CA LYS A 29 -4.68 10.65 4.87
C LYS A 29 -5.96 10.31 4.11
N ARG A 30 -5.86 9.56 3.00
CA ARG A 30 -7.02 9.16 2.19
C ARG A 30 -7.94 8.19 2.92
N LEU A 31 -7.40 7.29 3.74
CA LEU A 31 -8.18 6.39 4.58
C LEU A 31 -8.98 7.15 5.63
N ARG A 32 -8.34 8.11 6.32
CA ARG A 32 -9.00 8.97 7.32
C ARG A 32 -10.08 9.83 6.69
N GLU A 33 -9.82 10.43 5.53
CA GLU A 33 -10.80 11.23 4.81
C GLU A 33 -11.99 10.38 4.34
N ALA A 34 -11.76 9.18 3.80
CA ALA A 34 -12.82 8.27 3.38
C ALA A 34 -13.66 7.79 4.58
N ALA A 35 -13.01 7.46 5.69
CA ALA A 35 -13.69 7.08 6.93
C ALA A 35 -14.52 8.22 7.53
N ALA A 36 -13.98 9.45 7.55
CA ALA A 36 -14.68 10.62 8.08
C ALA A 36 -15.90 11.03 7.24
N LYS A 37 -15.86 10.79 5.91
CA LYS A 37 -16.97 11.09 5.01
C LYS A 37 -18.07 10.02 5.02
N GLY A 38 -17.83 8.85 5.65
CA GLY A 38 -18.78 7.74 5.65
C GLY A 38 -19.05 7.14 4.26
N ASP A 39 -18.19 7.44 3.27
CA ASP A 39 -18.36 6.95 1.90
C ASP A 39 -17.79 5.53 1.81
N GLU A 40 -18.70 4.54 1.90
CA GLU A 40 -18.37 3.12 1.80
C GLU A 40 -17.62 2.77 0.50
N SER A 41 -17.89 3.48 -0.61
CA SER A 41 -17.24 3.26 -1.90
C SER A 41 -15.80 3.73 -1.87
N GLN A 42 -15.55 4.94 -1.36
CA GLN A 42 -14.18 5.46 -1.23
C GLN A 42 -13.35 4.63 -0.25
N LEU A 43 -13.96 4.18 0.85
CA LEU A 43 -13.26 3.34 1.81
C LEU A 43 -12.84 2.00 1.19
N LYS A 44 -13.72 1.39 0.40
CA LYS A 44 -13.43 0.14 -0.32
C LYS A 44 -12.31 0.35 -1.34
N GLU A 45 -12.33 1.44 -2.09
CA GLU A 45 -11.31 1.75 -3.08
C GLU A 45 -9.93 1.96 -2.44
N VAL A 46 -9.87 2.69 -1.33
CA VAL A 46 -8.64 2.89 -0.56
C VAL A 46 -8.11 1.53 -0.04
N CYS A 47 -8.97 0.66 0.47
CA CYS A 47 -8.58 -0.69 0.88
C CYS A 47 -8.06 -1.56 -0.28
N HIS A 48 -8.60 -1.42 -1.48
CA HIS A 48 -8.11 -2.15 -2.66
C HIS A 48 -6.74 -1.61 -3.13
N GLN A 49 -6.52 -0.31 -3.05
CA GLN A 49 -5.21 0.28 -3.36
C GLN A 49 -4.14 -0.15 -2.35
N PHE A 50 -4.50 -0.35 -1.09
CA PHE A 50 -3.62 -0.94 -0.08
C PHE A 50 -3.24 -2.38 -0.41
N GLU A 51 -4.20 -3.18 -0.91
CA GLU A 51 -3.95 -4.55 -1.31
C GLU A 51 -2.87 -4.65 -2.41
N SER A 52 -2.92 -3.77 -3.42
CA SER A 52 -1.88 -3.69 -4.47
C SER A 52 -0.48 -3.37 -3.91
N LEU A 53 -0.41 -2.45 -2.95
CA LEU A 53 0.84 -2.12 -2.25
C LEU A 53 1.35 -3.32 -1.45
N PHE A 54 0.45 -3.99 -0.73
CA PHE A 54 0.77 -5.15 0.08
C PHE A 54 1.29 -6.32 -0.79
N ILE A 55 0.67 -6.59 -1.93
CA ILE A 55 1.13 -7.62 -2.89
C ILE A 55 2.55 -7.29 -3.37
N SER A 56 2.82 -6.03 -3.70
CA SER A 56 4.16 -5.60 -4.11
C SER A 56 5.19 -5.80 -3.00
N MET A 57 4.83 -5.50 -1.75
CA MET A 57 5.72 -5.72 -0.60
C MET A 57 5.95 -7.22 -0.34
N LEU A 58 4.88 -8.02 -0.37
CA LEU A 58 4.95 -9.47 -0.20
C LEU A 58 5.85 -10.11 -1.26
N PHE A 59 5.69 -9.72 -2.53
CA PHE A 59 6.49 -10.21 -3.64
C PHE A 59 7.99 -9.88 -3.47
N LYS A 60 8.31 -8.65 -3.03
CA LYS A 60 9.69 -8.25 -2.70
C LYS A 60 10.28 -9.10 -1.58
N GLN A 61 9.51 -9.35 -0.51
CA GLN A 61 9.97 -10.17 0.60
C GLN A 61 10.19 -11.63 0.17
N MET A 62 9.29 -12.21 -0.62
CA MET A 62 9.48 -13.56 -1.18
C MET A 62 10.79 -13.66 -1.99
N LYS A 63 11.08 -12.68 -2.86
CA LYS A 63 12.35 -12.67 -3.61
C LYS A 63 13.57 -12.51 -2.71
N ALA A 64 13.48 -11.71 -1.66
CA ALA A 64 14.57 -11.54 -0.70
C ALA A 64 14.91 -12.84 0.05
N THR A 65 13.94 -13.76 0.20
CA THR A 65 14.18 -15.09 0.80
C THR A 65 14.86 -16.08 -0.12
N VAL A 66 14.92 -15.82 -1.43
CA VAL A 66 15.61 -16.70 -2.39
C VAL A 66 17.12 -16.38 -2.31
N PRO A 67 17.96 -17.32 -1.83
CA PRO A 67 19.39 -17.08 -1.74
C PRO A 67 19.97 -16.88 -3.15
N LYS A 68 20.70 -15.77 -3.33
CA LYS A 68 21.44 -15.52 -4.57
C LYS A 68 22.63 -16.47 -4.59
N SER A 69 22.68 -17.35 -5.59
CA SER A 69 23.84 -18.21 -5.80
C SER A 69 24.98 -17.39 -6.39
N ASP A 70 26.13 -17.30 -5.71
CA ASP A 70 27.35 -16.66 -6.23
C ASP A 70 27.88 -17.31 -7.54
N TYR A 71 27.38 -18.50 -7.87
CA TYR A 71 27.76 -19.26 -9.07
C TYR A 71 27.05 -18.81 -10.35
N LEU A 72 25.82 -18.28 -10.25
CA LEU A 72 25.19 -17.54 -11.34
C LEU A 72 25.68 -16.11 -11.21
N GLY A 73 26.65 -15.72 -12.05
CA GLY A 73 27.14 -14.35 -12.08
C GLY A 73 25.99 -13.34 -12.11
N ASN A 74 26.04 -12.34 -11.22
CA ASN A 74 25.10 -11.23 -11.22
C ASN A 74 25.33 -10.40 -12.48
N ASP A 75 24.61 -10.74 -13.55
CA ASP A 75 24.57 -9.94 -14.76
C ASP A 75 23.55 -8.80 -14.58
N THR A 76 24.04 -7.56 -14.68
CA THR A 76 23.23 -6.35 -14.58
C THR A 76 22.08 -6.34 -15.59
N ALA A 77 22.28 -6.88 -16.81
CA ALA A 77 21.23 -6.93 -17.81
C ALA A 77 20.10 -7.89 -17.39
N SER A 78 20.46 -9.03 -16.81
CA SER A 78 19.51 -10.00 -16.24
C SER A 78 18.72 -9.42 -15.07
N ASP A 79 19.33 -8.60 -14.20
CA ASP A 79 18.64 -7.95 -13.07
C ASP A 79 17.64 -6.88 -13.53
N ILE A 80 18.00 -6.12 -14.57
CA ILE A 80 17.07 -5.17 -15.19
C ILE A 80 15.88 -5.90 -15.80
N TYR A 81 16.13 -6.97 -16.57
CA TYR A 81 15.06 -7.76 -17.18
C TYR A 81 14.14 -8.40 -16.14
N LYS A 82 14.71 -8.95 -15.07
CA LYS A 82 13.94 -9.50 -13.95
C LYS A 82 13.10 -8.42 -13.26
N SER A 83 13.63 -7.21 -13.09
CA SER A 83 12.88 -6.10 -12.48
C SER A 83 11.68 -5.69 -13.34
N MET A 84 11.84 -5.64 -14.67
CA MET A 84 10.71 -5.37 -15.58
C MET A 84 9.66 -6.47 -15.55
N LEU A 85 10.10 -7.74 -15.48
CA LEU A 85 9.20 -8.88 -15.33
C LEU A 85 8.44 -8.84 -14.00
N ASP A 86 9.13 -8.52 -12.91
CA ASP A 86 8.53 -8.37 -11.58
C ASP A 86 7.46 -7.28 -11.57
N ASP A 87 7.73 -6.14 -12.21
CA ASP A 87 6.80 -5.01 -12.28
C ASP A 87 5.50 -5.41 -12.99
N GLN A 88 5.60 -6.13 -14.12
CA GLN A 88 4.43 -6.68 -14.82
C GLN A 88 3.69 -7.75 -14.00
N LEU A 89 4.42 -8.61 -13.31
CA LEU A 89 3.80 -9.63 -12.47
C LEU A 89 3.05 -9.02 -11.28
N CYS A 90 3.61 -7.97 -10.67
CA CYS A 90 2.96 -7.21 -9.60
C CYS A 90 1.71 -6.50 -10.11
N GLU A 91 1.74 -5.94 -11.32
CA GLU A 91 0.58 -5.30 -11.95
C GLU A 91 -0.56 -6.30 -12.17
N VAL A 92 -0.27 -7.45 -12.78
CA VAL A 92 -1.27 -8.52 -13.03
C VAL A 92 -1.81 -9.10 -11.72
N ALA A 93 -0.95 -9.32 -10.73
CA ALA A 93 -1.36 -9.81 -9.42
C ALA A 93 -2.26 -8.81 -8.69
N SER A 94 -1.95 -7.52 -8.79
CA SER A 94 -2.76 -6.43 -8.20
C SER A 94 -4.14 -6.33 -8.86
N GLN A 95 -4.24 -6.53 -10.18
CA GLN A 95 -5.51 -6.53 -10.90
C GLN A 95 -6.43 -7.68 -10.50
N ARG A 96 -5.88 -8.87 -10.22
CA ARG A 96 -6.70 -10.01 -9.76
C ARG A 96 -7.14 -9.84 -8.31
N GLY A 97 -6.27 -9.28 -7.47
CA GLY A 97 -6.49 -9.19 -6.03
C GLY A 97 -6.49 -10.57 -5.36
N ILE A 98 -6.22 -10.58 -4.06
CA ILE A 98 -6.28 -11.76 -3.19
C ILE A 98 -7.47 -11.70 -2.22
N GLY A 99 -8.25 -10.61 -2.23
CA GLY A 99 -9.39 -10.36 -1.35
C GLY A 99 -9.00 -9.70 -0.02
N LEU A 100 -7.76 -9.22 0.12
CA LEU A 100 -7.28 -8.58 1.36
C LEU A 100 -7.98 -7.23 1.57
N GLY A 101 -8.20 -6.46 0.51
CA GLY A 101 -8.88 -5.17 0.58
C GLY A 101 -10.31 -5.32 1.09
N ASP A 102 -11.05 -6.32 0.62
CA ASP A 102 -12.40 -6.62 1.09
C ASP A 102 -12.44 -7.05 2.55
N MET A 103 -11.45 -7.83 2.99
CA MET A 103 -11.33 -8.25 4.39
C MET A 103 -11.01 -7.06 5.30
N MET A 104 -10.11 -6.17 4.86
CA MET A 104 -9.77 -4.94 5.57
C MET A 104 -10.99 -4.02 5.68
N TYR A 105 -11.71 -3.80 4.57
CA TYR A 105 -12.95 -3.05 4.54
C TYR A 105 -13.99 -3.61 5.52
N LYS A 106 -14.20 -4.93 5.57
CA LYS A 106 -15.13 -5.57 6.51
C LYS A 106 -14.74 -5.34 7.98
N GLN A 107 -13.45 -5.34 8.30
CA GLN A 107 -13.01 -5.07 9.68
C GLN A 107 -13.14 -3.59 10.03
N LEU A 108 -12.81 -2.71 9.08
CA LEU A 108 -12.80 -1.27 9.27
C LEU A 108 -14.23 -0.70 9.34
N SER A 109 -15.11 -1.11 8.43
CA SER A 109 -16.54 -0.78 8.46
C SER A 109 -17.23 -1.24 9.75
N LYS A 110 -16.89 -2.41 10.29
CA LYS A 110 -17.39 -2.87 11.59
C LYS A 110 -16.94 -1.98 12.75
N LYS A 111 -15.71 -1.44 12.71
CA LYS A 111 -15.23 -0.49 13.72
C LYS A 111 -15.96 0.85 13.61
N TYR A 112 -16.04 1.43 12.42
CA TYR A 112 -16.67 2.74 12.22
C TYR A 112 -18.20 2.71 12.43
N LYS A 113 -18.91 1.65 12.02
CA LYS A 113 -20.33 1.47 12.38
C LYS A 113 -20.59 1.36 13.88
N LYS A 114 -19.62 0.88 14.65
CA LYS A 114 -19.77 0.73 16.11
C LYS A 114 -19.68 2.08 16.83
N GLU A 115 -18.93 3.05 16.29
CA GLU A 115 -18.80 4.39 16.86
C GLU A 115 -20.10 5.22 16.71
N ASP A 116 -20.85 5.07 15.60
CA ASP A 116 -22.15 5.75 15.41
C ASP A 116 -23.26 5.21 16.33
N SER A 117 -23.20 3.92 16.72
CA SER A 117 -24.20 3.31 17.61
C SER A 117 -23.98 3.59 19.10
N ALA A 118 -22.83 4.16 19.49
CA ALA A 118 -22.49 4.43 20.89
C ALA A 118 -22.85 5.85 21.37
N SER A 119 -23.26 6.75 20.46
CA SER A 119 -23.59 8.16 20.79
C SER A 119 -25.09 8.49 20.81
N VAL A 120 -25.99 7.58 20.41
CA VAL A 120 -27.43 7.89 20.21
C VAL A 120 -28.37 7.40 21.33
N THR A 121 -27.89 6.80 22.44
CA THR A 121 -28.77 6.38 23.56
C THR A 121 -28.60 7.16 24.85
N GLY A 122 -27.96 8.33 24.82
CA GLY A 122 -27.71 9.16 26.00
C GLY A 122 -28.35 10.55 25.95
N GLY A 123 -29.68 10.63 26.11
CA GLY A 123 -30.31 11.88 26.57
C GLY A 123 -31.29 12.54 25.60
N VAL A 124 -32.48 11.94 25.44
CA VAL A 124 -33.71 12.72 25.31
C VAL A 124 -34.77 12.06 26.20
N PHE A 125 -34.88 12.58 27.42
CA PHE A 125 -36.13 12.54 28.18
C PHE A 125 -36.43 13.99 28.56
N ASP A 126 -37.13 14.67 27.65
CA ASP A 126 -37.95 15.84 27.97
C ASP A 126 -39.34 15.29 28.31
N GLU A 127 -39.79 15.45 29.55
CA GLU A 127 -41.22 15.51 29.83
C GLU A 127 -41.46 16.48 31.00
N LYS A 128 -41.87 17.69 30.63
CA LYS A 128 -42.67 18.57 31.48
C LYS A 128 -43.93 17.84 31.92
N LYS A 129 -44.16 17.70 33.23
CA LYS A 129 -45.35 18.17 33.97
C LYS A 129 -45.29 17.72 35.43
#